data_AF-A0A512RH30-F1
#
_entry.id   AF-A0A512RH30-F1
#
_cell.length_a   1.000
_cell.length_b   1.000
_cell.length_c   1.000
_cell.angle_alpha   90.00
_cell.angle_beta   90.00
_cell.angle_gamma   90.00
#
_symmetry.space_group_name_H-M   'P 1'
#
loop_
_entity.id
_entity.type
_entity.pdbx_description
1 polymer ?
#
loop_
_entity_poly.entity_id
_entity_poly.type
_entity_poly.pdbx_seq_one_letter_code
_entity_poly.pdbx_strand_id
1 'polypeptide(L)'
;MVESYVLGLASPEEVSEMAAMLKEHPGLRTELDAVERTFHRLSFEEAVLPPMELRERALQPYNWADADPGGGQDQQKNYTFINIHPDKKNYISVHKIWKWILLTAFLLFKFFLFLSIYFYFKYRQVEERRLEREKIRLEQQQGTFR
;
A
#
# COMPACT_ATOMS: atom_id res chain seq x y z
N MET A 1 -9.13 -16.82 -35.09
CA MET A 1 -8.20 -15.71 -34.79
C MET A 1 -7.97 -15.60 -33.29
N VAL A 2 -9.05 -15.64 -32.49
CA VAL A 2 -9.00 -15.62 -31.02
C VAL A 2 -8.18 -16.78 -30.45
N GLU A 3 -8.25 -17.96 -31.06
CA GLU A 3 -7.53 -19.17 -30.63
C GLU A 3 -6.02 -19.04 -30.82
N SER A 4 -5.58 -18.50 -31.97
CA SER A 4 -4.16 -18.22 -32.25
C SER A 4 -3.60 -17.18 -31.28
N TYR A 5 -4.43 -16.18 -30.93
CA TYR A 5 -4.09 -15.17 -29.94
C TYR A 5 -3.93 -15.76 -28.52
N VAL A 6 -4.87 -16.59 -28.06
CA VAL A 6 -4.79 -17.27 -26.74
C VAL A 6 -3.56 -18.16 -26.64
N LEU A 7 -3.21 -18.85 -27.73
CA LEU A 7 -2.03 -19.72 -27.79
C LEU A 7 -0.70 -18.97 -27.94
N GLY A 8 -0.73 -17.65 -28.10
CA GLY A 8 0.47 -16.84 -28.33
C GLY A 8 1.14 -17.09 -29.69
N LEU A 9 0.39 -17.62 -30.66
CA LEU A 9 0.85 -17.89 -32.03
C LEU A 9 0.54 -16.75 -33.00
N ALA A 10 -0.21 -15.74 -32.55
CA ALA A 10 -0.56 -14.57 -33.35
C ALA A 10 0.67 -13.69 -33.64
N SER A 11 0.70 -13.08 -34.82
CA SER A 11 1.69 -12.07 -35.19
C SER A 11 1.60 -10.86 -34.25
N PRO A 12 2.71 -10.15 -33.98
CA PRO A 12 2.68 -8.92 -33.17
C PRO A 12 1.70 -7.85 -33.71
N GLU A 13 1.48 -7.82 -35.02
CA GLU A 13 0.50 -6.94 -35.66
C GLU A 13 -0.94 -7.32 -35.27
N GLU A 14 -1.29 -8.60 -35.43
CA GLU A 14 -2.61 -9.15 -35.06
C GLU A 14 -2.91 -9.02 -33.56
N VAL A 15 -1.89 -9.12 -32.70
CA VAL A 15 -2.02 -8.91 -31.24
C VAL A 15 -2.47 -7.47 -30.93
N SER A 16 -1.93 -6.49 -31.66
CA SER A 16 -2.27 -5.08 -31.48
C SER A 16 -3.69 -4.76 -31.95
N GLU A 17 -4.12 -5.35 -33.07
CA GLU A 17 -5.48 -5.24 -33.60
C GLU A 17 -6.48 -5.89 -32.65
N MET A 18 -6.18 -7.09 -32.15
CA MET A 18 -7.02 -7.79 -31.16
C MET A 18 -7.15 -6.98 -29.87
N ALA A 19 -6.06 -6.36 -29.38
CA ALA A 19 -6.11 -5.50 -28.20
C ALA A 19 -7.01 -4.26 -28.42
N ALA A 20 -7.03 -3.69 -29.62
CA ALA A 20 -7.94 -2.61 -29.99
C ALA A 20 -9.40 -3.11 -30.04
N MET A 21 -9.66 -4.25 -30.68
CA MET A 21 -11.01 -4.83 -30.81
C MET A 21 -11.62 -5.22 -29.44
N LEU A 22 -10.80 -5.73 -28.51
CA LEU A 22 -11.24 -6.08 -27.15
C LEU A 22 -11.72 -4.86 -26.34
N LYS A 23 -11.28 -3.64 -26.71
CA LYS A 23 -11.72 -2.39 -26.08
C LYS A 23 -13.08 -1.93 -26.57
N GLU A 24 -13.39 -2.21 -27.84
CA GLU A 24 -14.62 -1.77 -28.51
C GLU A 24 -15.78 -2.77 -28.35
N HIS A 25 -15.47 -4.07 -28.27
CA HIS A 25 -16.46 -5.14 -28.23
C HIS A 25 -16.37 -6.00 -26.97
N PRO A 26 -17.18 -5.73 -25.93
CA PRO A 26 -17.17 -6.53 -24.70
C PRO A 26 -17.64 -7.99 -24.92
N GLY A 27 -18.42 -8.26 -25.97
CA GLY A 27 -18.82 -9.64 -26.33
C GLY A 27 -17.64 -10.50 -26.75
N LEU A 28 -16.63 -9.93 -27.42
CA LEU A 28 -15.43 -10.65 -27.86
C LEU A 28 -14.59 -11.15 -26.69
N ARG A 29 -14.60 -10.42 -25.56
CA ARG A 29 -13.95 -10.86 -24.32
C ARG A 29 -14.58 -12.13 -23.76
N THR A 30 -15.89 -12.30 -23.91
CA THR A 30 -16.59 -13.51 -23.42
C THR A 30 -16.17 -14.75 -24.21
N GLU A 31 -16.02 -14.62 -25.53
CA GLU A 31 -15.52 -15.69 -26.39
C GLU A 31 -14.04 -16.01 -26.11
N LEU A 32 -13.22 -14.98 -25.89
CA LEU A 32 -11.82 -15.14 -25.47
C LEU A 32 -11.70 -15.95 -24.17
N ASP A 33 -12.47 -15.56 -23.15
CA ASP A 33 -12.50 -16.25 -21.86
C ASP A 33 -12.97 -17.72 -21.99
N ALA A 34 -13.93 -17.99 -22.88
CA ALA A 34 -14.42 -19.35 -23.12
C ALA A 34 -13.34 -20.25 -23.76
N VAL A 35 -12.59 -19.71 -24.70
CA VAL A 35 -11.45 -20.40 -25.33
C VAL A 35 -10.32 -20.62 -24.31
N GLU A 36 -9.97 -19.60 -23.53
CA GLU A 36 -8.94 -19.70 -22.48
C GLU A 36 -9.27 -20.79 -21.46
N ARG A 37 -10.53 -20.84 -20.98
CA ARG A 37 -10.97 -21.88 -20.04
C ARG A 37 -10.86 -23.29 -20.62
N THR A 38 -11.15 -23.44 -21.91
CA THR A 38 -11.05 -24.73 -22.59
C THR A 38 -9.61 -25.19 -22.65
N PHE A 39 -8.68 -24.31 -23.03
CA PHE A 39 -7.25 -24.62 -23.04
C PHE A 39 -6.70 -24.87 -21.64
N HIS A 40 -7.08 -24.05 -20.65
CA HIS A 40 -6.69 -24.24 -19.27
C HIS A 40 -7.08 -25.64 -18.77
N ARG A 41 -8.30 -26.09 -19.06
CA ARG A 41 -8.75 -27.44 -18.70
C ARG A 41 -7.89 -28.53 -19.35
N LEU A 42 -7.61 -28.42 -20.66
CA LEU A 42 -6.77 -29.38 -21.38
C LEU A 42 -5.34 -29.41 -20.83
N SER A 43 -4.74 -28.24 -20.58
CA SER A 43 -3.40 -28.13 -19.99
C SER A 43 -3.31 -28.76 -18.60
N PHE A 44 -4.38 -28.70 -17.81
CA PHE A 44 -4.45 -29.36 -16.49
C PHE A 44 -4.67 -30.87 -16.60
N GLU A 45 -5.48 -31.33 -17.55
CA GLU A 45 -5.71 -32.76 -17.80
C GLU A 45 -4.42 -33.48 -18.25
N GLU A 46 -3.57 -32.78 -19.03
CA GLU A 46 -2.30 -33.32 -19.53
C GLU A 46 -1.08 -32.90 -18.69
N ALA A 47 -1.29 -32.26 -17.54
CA ALA A 47 -0.20 -31.75 -16.72
C ALA A 47 0.65 -32.88 -16.12
N VAL A 48 1.93 -32.93 -16.50
CA VAL A 48 2.92 -33.79 -15.86
C VAL A 48 3.33 -33.17 -14.52
N LEU A 49 3.37 -33.98 -13.46
CA LEU A 49 3.80 -33.53 -12.14
C LEU A 49 5.26 -33.04 -12.22
N PRO A 50 5.54 -31.80 -11.77
CA PRO A 50 6.91 -31.30 -11.77
C PRO A 50 7.76 -32.12 -10.78
N PRO A 51 9.04 -32.40 -11.11
CA PRO A 51 9.94 -33.10 -10.20
C PRO A 51 10.14 -32.32 -8.88
N MET A 52 10.24 -33.05 -7.78
CA MET A 52 10.29 -32.49 -6.43
C MET A 52 11.46 -31.52 -6.21
N GLU A 53 12.58 -31.73 -6.89
CA GLU A 53 13.76 -30.86 -6.82
C GLU A 53 13.48 -29.42 -7.30
N LEU A 54 12.58 -29.26 -8.29
CA LEU A 54 12.21 -27.93 -8.80
C LEU A 54 11.35 -27.16 -7.80
N ARG A 55 10.56 -27.86 -6.98
CA ARG A 55 9.75 -27.23 -5.94
C ARG A 55 10.63 -26.58 -4.90
N GLU A 56 11.68 -27.26 -4.46
CA GLU A 56 12.62 -26.71 -3.47
C GLU A 56 13.33 -25.48 -4.03
N ARG A 57 13.79 -25.53 -5.28
CA ARG A 57 14.41 -24.37 -5.96
C ARG A 57 13.46 -23.19 -6.15
N ALA A 58 12.19 -23.44 -6.46
CA ALA A 58 11.20 -22.39 -6.65
C ALA A 58 10.73 -21.76 -5.32
N LEU A 59 10.71 -22.55 -4.25
CA LEU A 59 10.32 -22.09 -2.91
C LEU A 59 11.49 -21.51 -2.10
N GLN A 60 12.72 -21.60 -2.61
CA GLN A 60 13.85 -20.92 -1.98
C GLN A 60 13.58 -19.41 -1.99
N PRO A 61 13.59 -18.76 -0.80
CA PRO A 61 13.50 -17.31 -0.75
C PRO A 61 14.68 -16.74 -1.54
N TYR A 62 14.39 -15.94 -2.56
CA TYR A 62 15.42 -15.27 -3.35
C TYR A 62 16.10 -14.22 -2.46
N ASN A 63 17.07 -14.65 -1.65
CA ASN A 63 17.94 -13.77 -0.89
C ASN A 63 18.88 -13.08 -1.88
N TRP A 64 18.43 -11.94 -2.40
CA TRP A 64 19.26 -10.99 -3.14
C TRP A 64 20.42 -10.43 -2.30
N ALA A 65 20.49 -10.79 -1.00
CA ALA A 65 21.55 -10.44 -0.06
C ALA A 65 22.73 -11.44 -0.05
N ASP A 66 22.57 -12.65 -0.59
CA ASP A 66 23.63 -13.69 -0.59
C ASP A 66 24.41 -13.75 -1.92
N ALA A 67 24.16 -12.81 -2.84
CA ALA A 67 25.05 -12.56 -3.97
C ALA A 67 26.28 -11.76 -3.50
N ASP A 68 27.10 -12.39 -2.65
CA ASP A 68 28.44 -11.91 -2.34
C ASP A 68 29.30 -11.98 -3.61
N PRO A 69 29.88 -10.87 -4.10
CA PRO A 69 30.74 -10.90 -5.28
C PRO A 69 32.17 -11.42 -5.01
N GLY A 70 32.41 -12.09 -3.87
CA GLY A 70 33.75 -12.40 -3.38
C GLY A 70 33.96 -13.81 -2.85
N GLY A 71 33.78 -14.86 -3.67
CA GLY A 71 34.16 -16.21 -3.26
C GLY A 71 34.23 -17.18 -4.44
N GLY A 72 35.44 -17.46 -4.91
CA GLY A 72 35.70 -18.04 -6.22
C GLY A 72 35.30 -19.51 -6.44
N GLN A 73 35.02 -19.83 -7.70
CA GLN A 73 35.78 -20.81 -8.50
C GLN A 73 35.26 -20.83 -9.95
N ASP A 74 36.20 -21.09 -10.85
CA ASP A 74 36.09 -21.11 -12.30
C ASP A 74 34.82 -21.73 -12.88
N GLN A 75 34.08 -20.95 -13.66
CA GLN A 75 33.55 -21.43 -14.94
C GLN A 75 33.28 -20.25 -15.87
N GLN A 76 34.14 -20.11 -16.88
CA GLN A 76 33.89 -19.26 -18.05
C GLN A 76 32.54 -19.62 -18.66
N LYS A 77 31.54 -18.78 -18.46
CA LYS A 77 30.37 -18.71 -19.31
C LYS A 77 30.14 -17.24 -19.64
N ASN A 78 30.38 -16.92 -20.91
CA ASN A 78 30.13 -15.61 -21.50
C ASN A 78 28.62 -15.31 -21.44
N TYR A 79 28.18 -14.68 -20.34
CA TYR A 79 26.89 -14.05 -20.26
C TYR A 79 27.12 -12.54 -20.32
N THR A 80 26.63 -11.90 -21.37
CA THR A 80 26.57 -10.44 -21.44
C THR A 80 25.53 -9.98 -20.42
N PHE A 81 25.98 -9.69 -19.20
CA PHE A 81 25.17 -9.01 -18.20
C PHE A 81 24.95 -7.57 -18.67
N ILE A 82 23.79 -7.30 -19.26
CA ILE A 82 23.29 -5.93 -19.37
C ILE A 82 22.98 -5.52 -17.93
N ASN A 83 23.92 -4.81 -17.31
CA ASN A 83 23.74 -4.15 -16.02
C ASN A 83 22.74 -2.99 -16.20
N ILE A 84 21.46 -3.32 -16.35
CA ILE A 84 20.39 -2.39 -15.99
C ILE A 84 20.50 -2.21 -14.48
N HIS A 85 21.34 -1.27 -14.05
CA HIS A 85 21.27 -0.72 -12.70
C HIS A 85 19.83 -0.23 -12.53
N PRO A 86 18.98 -0.91 -11.74
CA PRO A 86 17.74 -0.30 -11.32
C PRO A 86 18.20 0.81 -10.38
N ASP A 87 18.01 2.05 -10.81
CA ASP A 87 18.34 3.24 -10.04
C ASP A 87 17.84 3.02 -8.59
N LYS A 88 18.77 2.84 -7.65
CA LYS A 88 18.54 2.36 -6.27
C LYS A 88 17.89 3.46 -5.41
N LYS A 89 16.91 4.17 -5.94
CA LYS A 89 16.26 5.33 -5.32
C LYS A 89 14.76 5.22 -5.14
N ASN A 90 14.15 4.08 -5.47
CA ASN A 90 12.69 3.89 -5.32
C ASN A 90 12.33 2.77 -4.35
N TYR A 91 13.07 2.63 -3.26
CA TYR A 91 12.48 2.03 -2.07
C TYR A 91 11.58 3.11 -1.45
N ILE A 92 10.29 3.11 -1.78
CA ILE A 92 9.27 3.78 -0.98
C ILE A 92 9.18 2.98 0.34
N SER A 93 10.23 3.09 1.14
CA SER A 93 10.21 2.66 2.52
C SER A 93 9.28 3.64 3.19
N VAL A 94 8.02 3.26 3.41
CA VAL A 94 7.12 3.99 4.28
C VAL A 94 7.88 4.20 5.59
N HIS A 95 8.40 5.42 5.75
CA HIS A 95 9.51 5.71 6.65
C HIS A 95 9.15 5.18 8.04
N LYS A 96 10.08 4.49 8.72
CA LYS A 96 9.93 4.02 10.11
C LYS A 96 9.40 5.12 11.08
N ILE A 97 9.52 6.39 10.68
CA ILE A 97 8.97 7.60 11.30
C ILE A 97 7.43 7.58 11.40
N TRP A 98 6.67 6.92 10.52
CA TRP A 98 5.21 6.96 10.58
C TRP A 98 4.64 6.38 11.89
N LYS A 99 5.28 5.33 12.42
CA LYS A 99 4.93 4.74 13.73
C LYS A 99 5.13 5.75 14.87
N TRP A 100 6.19 6.56 14.80
CA TRP A 100 6.49 7.60 15.78
C TRP A 100 5.58 8.83 15.62
N ILE A 101 5.20 9.19 14.40
CA ILE A 101 4.22 10.26 14.14
C ILE A 101 2.87 9.90 14.76
N LEU A 102 2.37 8.68 14.53
CA LEU A 102 1.10 8.24 15.12
C LEU A 102 1.14 8.20 16.65
N LEU A 103 2.23 7.69 17.22
CA LEU A 103 2.41 7.65 18.67
C LEU A 103 2.43 9.06 19.28
N THR A 104 3.20 9.96 18.68
CA THR A 104 3.30 11.36 19.11
C THR A 104 1.96 12.08 18.98
N ALA A 105 1.24 11.88 17.87
CA ALA A 105 -0.07 12.48 17.64
C ALA A 105 -1.10 12.02 18.67
N PHE A 106 -1.12 10.72 19.00
CA PHE A 106 -2.02 10.18 20.03
C PHE A 106 -1.70 10.74 21.43
N LEU A 107 -0.42 10.87 21.75
CA LEU A 107 0.03 11.46 23.01
C LEU A 107 -0.35 12.95 23.09
N LEU A 108 -0.15 13.69 22.00
CA LEU A 108 -0.48 15.12 21.90
C LEU A 108 -2.00 15.34 22.00
N PHE A 109 -2.81 14.49 21.36
CA PHE A 109 -4.27 14.54 21.47
C PHE A 109 -4.74 14.39 22.93
N LYS A 110 -4.18 13.42 23.66
CA LYS A 110 -4.47 13.24 25.09
C LYS A 110 -4.04 14.44 25.93
N PHE A 111 -2.86 14.99 25.67
CA PHE A 111 -2.39 16.18 26.37
C PHE A 111 -3.31 17.38 26.14
N PHE A 112 -3.73 17.60 24.89
CA PHE A 112 -4.62 18.69 24.53
C PHE A 112 -6.00 18.55 25.18
N LEU A 113 -6.55 17.32 25.22
CA LEU A 113 -7.80 17.03 25.91
C LEU A 113 -7.68 17.33 27.41
N PHE A 114 -6.59 16.89 28.05
CA PHE A 114 -6.35 17.17 29.46
C PHE A 114 -6.25 18.67 29.74
N LEU A 115 -5.50 19.41 28.92
CA LEU A 115 -5.38 20.86 29.03
C LEU A 115 -6.73 21.56 28.82
N SER A 116 -7.51 21.13 27.84
CA SER A 116 -8.83 21.67 27.55
C SER A 116 -9.77 21.51 28.74
N ILE A 117 -9.81 20.32 29.35
CA ILE A 117 -10.62 20.07 30.55
C ILE A 117 -10.11 20.89 31.75
N TYR A 118 -8.80 20.92 31.97
CA TYR A 118 -8.19 21.68 33.07
C TYR A 118 -8.48 23.18 32.95
N PHE A 119 -8.31 23.73 31.75
CA PHE A 119 -8.58 25.14 31.48
C PHE A 119 -10.07 25.45 31.56
N TYR A 120 -10.94 24.56 31.09
CA TYR A 120 -12.39 24.69 31.26
C TYR A 120 -12.79 24.80 32.73
N PHE A 121 -12.25 23.92 33.58
CA PHE A 121 -12.51 23.95 35.02
C PHE A 121 -11.97 25.24 35.68
N LYS A 122 -10.76 25.66 35.31
CA LYS A 122 -10.18 26.92 35.82
C LYS A 122 -10.98 28.13 35.34
N TYR A 123 -11.46 28.14 34.10
CA TYR A 123 -12.26 29.21 33.54
C TYR A 123 -13.60 29.34 34.26
N ARG A 124 -14.29 28.21 34.49
CA ARG A 124 -15.52 28.14 35.32
C ARG A 124 -15.32 28.78 36.69
N GLN A 125 -14.24 28.44 37.40
CA GLN A 125 -13.94 29.03 38.72
C GLN A 125 -13.65 30.55 38.67
N VAL A 126 -13.09 31.06 37.57
CA VAL A 126 -12.87 32.49 37.41
C VAL A 126 -14.18 33.21 37.11
N GLU A 127 -15.04 32.61 36.30
CA GLU A 127 -16.35 33.14 35.93
C GLU A 127 -17.28 33.24 37.15
N GLU A 128 -17.33 32.19 37.99
CA GLU A 128 -18.09 32.21 39.24
C GLU A 128 -17.65 33.35 40.17
N ARG A 129 -16.33 33.54 40.34
CA ARG A 129 -15.80 34.65 41.16
C ARG A 129 -16.07 36.03 40.58
N ARG A 130 -16.20 36.16 39.26
CA ARG A 130 -16.60 37.42 38.61
C ARG A 130 -18.08 37.72 38.87
N LEU A 131 -18.93 36.71 38.69
CA LEU A 131 -20.37 36.80 38.99
C LEU A 131 -20.63 37.17 40.44
N GLU A 132 -19.92 36.58 41.40
CA GLU A 132 -20.04 36.95 42.83
C GLU A 132 -19.64 38.40 43.08
N ARG A 133 -18.54 38.89 42.47
CA ARG A 133 -18.11 40.29 42.61
C ARG A 133 -19.10 41.27 41.99
N GLU A 134 -19.72 40.91 40.87
CA GLU A 134 -20.76 41.74 40.25
C GLU A 134 -22.02 41.80 41.11
N LYS A 135 -22.45 40.68 41.69
CA LYS A 135 -23.57 40.65 42.65
C LYS A 135 -23.29 41.53 43.87
N ILE A 136 -22.10 41.42 44.47
CA ILE A 136 -21.70 42.25 45.62
C ILE A 136 -21.70 43.74 45.23
N ARG A 137 -21.23 44.10 44.04
CA ARG A 137 -21.27 45.49 43.55
C ARG A 137 -22.69 46.02 43.38
N LEU A 138 -23.60 45.20 42.84
CA LEU A 138 -25.00 45.56 42.67
C LEU A 138 -25.70 45.75 44.03
N GLU A 139 -25.44 44.87 44.99
CA GLU A 139 -25.97 45.00 46.36
C GLU A 139 -25.43 46.26 47.07
N GLN A 140 -24.14 46.57 46.90
CA GLN A 140 -23.56 47.82 47.44
C GLN A 140 -24.17 49.06 46.80
N GLN A 141 -24.42 49.06 45.49
CA GLN A 141 -25.11 50.17 44.82
C GLN A 141 -26.56 50.31 45.30
N GLN A 142 -27.31 49.22 45.44
CA GLN A 142 -28.69 49.28 45.92
C GLN A 142 -28.79 49.69 47.41
N GLY A 143 -27.83 49.28 48.25
CA GLY A 143 -27.77 49.68 49.65
C GLY A 143 -27.35 51.13 49.89
N THR A 144 -26.69 51.78 48.91
CA THR A 144 -26.27 53.19 49.00
C THR A 144 -27.36 54.17 48.56
N PHE A 145 -28.41 53.71 47.88
CA PHE A 145 -29.52 54.52 47.38
C PHE A 145 -30.81 54.45 48.23
N ARG A 146 -30.72 53.94 49.47
CA ARG A 146 -31.84 53.85 50.42
C ARG A 146 -31.48 54.55 51.72
#